data_AF-A0A927A6X1-F1
#
_entry.id   AF-A0A927A6X1-F1
#
_cell.length_a   1.000
_cell.length_b   1.000
_cell.length_c   1.000
_cell.angle_alpha   90.00
_cell.angle_beta   90.00
_cell.angle_gamma   90.00
#
_symmetry.space_group_name_H-M   'P 1'
#
loop_
_entity.id
_entity.type
_entity.pdbx_description
1 polymer ?
#
loop_
_entity_poly.entity_id
_entity_poly.type
_entity_poly.pdbx_seq_one_letter_code
_entity_poly.pdbx_strand_id
1 'polypeptide(L)'
;MKNSIQLTQLELVLIKLVAKGQGNWSWYELANSLSRLDVPREPDMMVVLKDLVAKGLLERHIQPGSPRDRWELTPAGTKILMEYQYHQDMVSPS
;
A
#
# COMPACT_ATOMS: atom_id res chain seq x y z
N MET A 1 18.23 16.84 -4.73
CA MET A 1 16.93 17.09 -4.09
C MET A 1 16.21 15.75 -3.99
N LYS A 2 16.03 15.21 -2.79
CA LYS A 2 15.21 14.00 -2.62
C LYS A 2 13.76 14.46 -2.78
N ASN A 3 13.13 14.15 -3.90
CA ASN A 3 11.67 14.26 -4.00
C ASN A 3 11.10 13.19 -3.07
N SER A 4 10.81 13.56 -1.82
CA SER A 4 10.06 12.70 -0.91
C SER A 4 8.66 12.56 -1.49
N ILE A 5 8.31 11.35 -1.90
CA ILE A 5 6.94 11.05 -2.32
C ILE A 5 6.07 11.23 -1.07
N GLN A 6 5.22 12.25 -1.08
CA GLN A 6 4.21 12.44 -0.04
C GLN A 6 3.03 11.50 -0.34
N LEU A 7 2.82 10.56 0.57
CA LEU A 7 1.68 9.66 0.56
C LEU A 7 0.55 10.25 1.40
N THR A 8 -0.67 10.12 0.90
CA THR A 8 -1.89 10.29 1.68
C THR A 8 -1.99 9.22 2.78
N GLN A 9 -2.87 9.44 3.76
CA GLN A 9 -3.14 8.46 4.80
C GLN A 9 -3.62 7.12 4.21
N LEU A 10 -4.52 7.15 3.23
CA LEU A 10 -5.05 5.95 2.59
C LEU A 10 -3.97 5.20 1.82
N GLU A 11 -3.12 5.90 1.08
CA GLU A 11 -1.98 5.29 0.37
C GLU A 11 -1.01 4.59 1.33
N LEU A 12 -0.65 5.26 2.43
CA LEU A 12 0.24 4.67 3.44
C LEU A 12 -0.38 3.42 4.08
N VAL A 13 -1.68 3.46 4.37
CA VAL A 13 -2.41 2.31 4.93
C VAL A 13 -2.42 1.15 3.93
N LEU A 14 -2.68 1.41 2.65
CA LEU A 14 -2.69 0.35 1.63
C LEU A 14 -1.29 -0.24 1.40
N ILE A 15 -0.24 0.57 1.41
CA ILE A 15 1.15 0.06 1.38
C ILE A 15 1.41 -0.86 2.58
N LYS A 16 0.99 -0.46 3.79
CA LYS A 16 1.13 -1.30 5.00
C LYS A 16 0.35 -2.62 4.89
N LEU A 17 -0.86 -2.59 4.33
CA LEU A 17 -1.68 -3.80 4.13
C LEU A 17 -1.08 -4.72 3.06
N VAL A 18 -0.59 -4.19 1.95
CA VAL A 18 0.10 -4.98 0.92
C VAL A 18 1.37 -5.62 1.48
N ALA A 19 2.16 -4.87 2.26
CA ALA A 19 3.33 -5.40 2.95
C ALA A 19 2.97 -6.59 3.86
N LYS A 20 1.89 -6.45 4.63
CA LYS A 20 1.37 -7.53 5.50
C LYS A 20 0.93 -8.76 4.71
N GLY A 21 0.41 -8.57 3.50
CA GLY A 21 0.00 -9.65 2.61
C GLY A 21 1.16 -10.38 1.92
N GLN A 22 2.38 -9.82 1.93
CA GLN A 22 3.59 -10.45 1.37
C GLN A 22 3.40 -11.01 -0.05
N GLY A 23 2.75 -10.24 -0.94
CA GLY A 23 2.48 -10.65 -2.33
C GLY A 23 1.37 -11.69 -2.51
N ASN A 24 0.72 -12.14 -1.44
CA ASN A 24 -0.28 -13.20 -1.47
C ASN A 24 -1.74 -12.70 -1.46
N TRP A 25 -1.96 -11.44 -1.08
CA TRP A 25 -3.30 -10.89 -0.91
C TRP A 25 -3.86 -10.35 -2.22
N SER A 26 -5.12 -10.70 -2.50
CA SER A 26 -5.90 -10.11 -3.56
C SER A 26 -6.65 -8.86 -3.08
N TRP A 27 -7.42 -8.25 -3.97
CA TRP A 27 -8.19 -7.05 -3.68
C TRP A 27 -9.22 -7.36 -2.61
N TYR A 28 -9.71 -8.59 -2.57
CA TYR A 28 -10.68 -9.02 -1.58
C TYR A 28 -10.08 -9.03 -0.17
N GLU A 29 -8.90 -9.63 0.02
CA GLU A 29 -8.22 -9.63 1.32
C GLU A 29 -7.80 -8.21 1.74
N LEU A 30 -7.37 -7.38 0.77
CA LEU A 30 -7.05 -5.97 1.02
C LEU A 30 -8.29 -5.19 1.44
N ALA A 31 -9.41 -5.31 0.72
CA ALA A 31 -10.67 -4.63 1.04
C ALA A 31 -11.23 -5.07 2.40
N ASN A 32 -11.20 -6.38 2.70
CA ASN A 32 -11.64 -6.91 3.99
C ASN A 32 -10.74 -6.47 5.15
N SER A 33 -9.45 -6.24 4.90
CA SER A 33 -8.55 -5.69 5.92
C SER A 33 -8.78 -4.18 6.11
N LEU A 34 -8.93 -3.44 5.01
CA LEU A 34 -9.22 -2.01 5.00
C LEU A 34 -10.57 -1.69 5.66
N SER A 35 -11.58 -2.54 5.49
CA SER A 35 -12.93 -2.33 6.02
C SER A 35 -12.96 -2.20 7.54
N ARG A 36 -11.97 -2.78 8.23
CA ARG A 36 -11.82 -2.79 9.69
C ARG A 36 -11.04 -1.60 10.24
N LEU A 37 -10.52 -0.75 9.36
CA LEU A 37 -9.74 0.42 9.73
C LEU A 37 -10.60 1.68 9.58
N ASP A 38 -10.42 2.60 10.53
CA ASP A 38 -10.99 3.93 10.47
C ASP A 38 -10.09 4.85 9.64
N VAL A 39 -10.31 4.82 8.32
CA VAL A 39 -9.52 5.52 7.31
C VAL A 39 -10.43 6.11 6.24
N PRO A 40 -10.00 7.18 5.54
CA PRO A 40 -10.75 7.73 4.42
C PRO A 40 -11.10 6.66 3.38
N ARG A 41 -12.32 6.72 2.83
CA ARG A 41 -12.81 5.78 1.80
C ARG A 41 -12.84 6.36 0.40
N GLU A 42 -12.41 7.61 0.26
CA GLU A 42 -12.30 8.30 -1.02
C GLU A 42 -10.84 8.75 -1.24
N PRO A 43 -10.28 8.54 -2.45
CA PRO A 43 -10.87 7.79 -3.57
C PRO A 43 -10.97 6.28 -3.29
N ASP A 44 -11.69 5.55 -4.15
CA ASP A 44 -11.85 4.09 -4.02
C ASP A 44 -10.50 3.36 -3.94
N MET A 45 -10.44 2.28 -3.17
CA MET A 45 -9.22 1.50 -2.94
C MET A 45 -8.53 1.09 -4.24
N MET A 46 -9.28 0.67 -5.26
CA MET A 46 -8.69 0.22 -6.53
C MET A 46 -8.08 1.37 -7.32
N VAL A 47 -8.59 2.59 -7.18
CA VAL A 47 -7.98 3.80 -7.76
C VAL A 47 -6.62 4.02 -7.11
N VAL A 48 -6.56 4.00 -5.78
CA VAL A 48 -5.31 4.19 -5.03
C VAL A 48 -4.29 3.10 -5.35
N LEU A 49 -4.69 1.84 -5.42
CA LEU A 49 -3.78 0.74 -5.78
C LEU A 49 -3.18 0.93 -7.18
N LYS A 50 -3.97 1.40 -8.16
CA LYS A 50 -3.48 1.70 -9.51
C LYS A 50 -2.51 2.88 -9.51
N ASP A 51 -2.80 3.94 -8.74
CA ASP A 51 -1.91 5.09 -8.61
C ASP A 51 -0.59 4.71 -7.95
N LEU A 52 -0.61 3.83 -6.94
CA LEU A 52 0.60 3.31 -6.30
C LEU A 52 1.44 2.44 -7.24
N VAL A 53 0.80 1.69 -8.15
CA VAL A 53 1.50 0.99 -9.25
C VAL A 53 2.11 2.00 -10.23
N ALA A 54 1.37 3.04 -10.62
CA ALA A 54 1.89 4.08 -11.51
C ALA A 54 3.07 4.87 -10.90
N LYS A 55 3.08 5.02 -9.56
CA LYS A 55 4.20 5.58 -8.80
C LYS A 55 5.38 4.60 -8.63
N GLY A 56 5.26 3.37 -9.12
CA GLY A 56 6.29 2.33 -9.03
C GLY A 56 6.48 1.78 -7.62
N LEU A 57 5.49 1.95 -6.72
CA LEU A 57 5.59 1.52 -5.32
C LEU A 57 5.00 0.13 -5.10
N LEU A 58 4.02 -0.23 -5.91
CA LEU A 58 3.41 -1.55 -5.93
C LEU A 58 3.57 -2.21 -7.30
N GLU A 59 3.53 -3.53 -7.32
CA GLU A 59 3.34 -4.32 -8.51
C GLU A 59 2.02 -5.10 -8.41
N ARG A 60 1.31 -5.22 -9.54
CA ARG A 60 0.09 -6.04 -9.65
C ARG A 60 0.42 -7.28 -10.47
N HIS A 61 0.32 -8.45 -9.84
CA HIS A 61 0.45 -9.74 -10.51
C HIS A 61 -0.92 -10.20 -10.98
N ILE A 62 -1.14 -10.15 -12.29
CA ILE A 62 -2.39 -10.58 -12.91
C ILE A 62 -2.41 -12.11 -12.96
N GLN A 63 -3.50 -12.72 -12.49
CA GLN A 63 -3.71 -14.16 -12.64
C GLN A 63 -4.73 -14.41 -13.76
N PRO A 64 -4.29 -14.93 -14.93
CA PRO A 64 -5.21 -15.19 -16.04
C PRO A 64 -6.37 -16.10 -15.64
N GLY A 65 -7.59 -15.71 -15.99
CA GLY A 65 -8.81 -16.47 -15.67
C GLY A 65 -9.25 -16.40 -14.20
N SER A 66 -8.63 -15.55 -13.38
CA SER A 66 -8.96 -15.40 -11.96
C SER A 66 -9.18 -13.92 -11.63
N PRO A 67 -10.21 -13.58 -10.84
CA PRO A 67 -10.38 -12.22 -10.33
C PRO A 67 -9.41 -11.91 -9.16
N ARG A 68 -8.51 -12.84 -8.81
CA ARG A 68 -7.59 -12.75 -7.68
C ARG A 68 -6.20 -12.31 -8.10
N ASP A 69 -6.13 -11.18 -8.78
CA ASP A 69 -4.85 -10.49 -8.92
C ASP A 69 -4.22 -10.29 -7.55
N ARG A 70 -2.91 -10.21 -7.49
CA ARG A 70 -2.19 -10.00 -6.23
C ARG A 70 -1.38 -8.73 -6.29
N TRP A 71 -1.18 -8.12 -5.13
CA TRP A 71 -0.39 -6.91 -5.00
C TRP A 71 0.83 -7.19 -4.15
N GLU A 72 1.98 -6.66 -4.59
CA GLU A 72 3.25 -6.79 -3.89
C GLU A 72 3.95 -5.44 -3.84
N LEU A 73 4.82 -5.26 -2.83
CA LEU A 73 5.69 -4.09 -2.76
C LEU A 73 6.85 -4.23 -3.73
N THR A 74 7.16 -3.15 -4.44
CA THR A 74 8.44 -3.03 -5.12
C THR A 74 9.55 -2.70 -4.11
N PRO A 75 10.83 -2.82 -4.49
CA PRO A 75 11.93 -2.31 -3.66
C PRO A 75 11.78 -0.82 -3.29
N ALA A 76 11.23 0.00 -4.19
CA ALA A 76 10.96 1.41 -3.93
C ALA A 76 9.82 1.59 -2.90
N GLY A 77 8.74 0.83 -3.02
CA GLY A 77 7.65 0.82 -2.04
C GLY A 77 8.12 0.41 -0.65
N THR A 78 8.95 -0.64 -0.56
CA THR A 78 9.55 -1.09 0.70
C THR A 78 10.40 0.00 1.35
N LYS A 79 11.25 0.68 0.56
CA LYS A 79 12.09 1.77 1.07
C LYS A 79 11.24 2.93 1.63
N ILE A 80 10.20 3.33 0.91
CA ILE A 80 9.30 4.39 1.38
C ILE A 80 8.59 3.99 2.67
N LEU A 81 8.09 2.75 2.75
CA LEU A 81 7.45 2.27 3.97
C LEU A 81 8.40 2.34 5.18
N MET A 82 9.66 1.96 5.01
CA MET A 82 10.68 2.05 6.05
C MET A 82 10.98 3.50 6.45
N GLU A 83 11.10 4.42 5.48
CA GLU A 83 11.30 5.84 5.75
C GLU A 83 10.14 6.43 6.58
N TYR A 84 8.89 6.08 6.25
CA TYR A 84 7.71 6.49 7.01
C TYR A 84 7.68 5.90 8.42
N GLN A 85 8.01 4.61 8.60
CA GLN A 85 8.06 3.97 9.91
C GLN A 85 9.09 4.64 10.81
N TYR A 86 10.30 4.87 10.29
CA TYR A 86 11.37 5.56 11.02
C TYR A 86 10.94 6.95 11.49
N HIS A 87 10.25 7.72 10.65
CA HIS A 87 9.73 9.03 11.03
C HIS A 87 8.63 8.95 12.09
N GLN A 88 7.77 7.92 12.08
CA GLN A 88 6.75 7.74 13.12
C GLN A 88 7.40 7.41 14.48
N ASP A 89 8.40 6.52 14.49
CA ASP A 89 9.09 6.09 15.72
C ASP A 89 9.88 7.23 16.38
N MET A 90 10.42 8.16 15.59
CA MET A 90 11.13 9.34 16.12
C MET A 90 10.20 10.40 16.72
N VAL A 91 8.94 10.46 16.29
CA VAL A 91 7.96 11.47 16.73
C VAL A 91 7.12 10.95 17.90
N SER A 92 7.16 9.65 18.20
CA SER A 92 6.52 9.04 19.37
C SER A 92 7.45 8.02 20.03
N PRO A 93 8.53 8.47 20.69
CA PRO A 93 9.33 7.57 21.51
C PRO A 93 8.44 7.07 22.65
N SER A 94 8.28 5.75 22.71
CA SER A 94 7.60 5.06 23.81
C SER A 94 8.33 5.26 25.13
#